data_AF-A0A8T3LJ62-F1
#
_entry.id   AF-A0A8T3LJ62-F1
#
_cell.length_a   1.000
_cell.length_b   1.000
_cell.length_c   1.000
_cell.angle_alpha   90.00
_cell.angle_beta   90.00
_cell.angle_gamma   90.00
#
_symmetry.space_group_name_H-M   'P 1'
#
loop_
_entity.id
_entity.type
_entity.pdbx_description
1 polymer ?
#
loop_
_entity_poly.entity_id
_entity_poly.type
_entity_poly.pdbx_seq_one_letter_code
_entity_poly.pdbx_strand_id
1 'polypeptide(L)'
;MQSPRASRPFMPGYGILGPDEGSGLLPWTWAEEHLAAARDYWVASVWPDGRPHVMPVWGVWLDGSLWFSSSRRSRKASNLRRDPRCVVTTDNAIEPVVVEGMASLVTVRAEITSFLDATNSKYATGYGIDFLDPAVNSTIRVHPVQVFGLDERDFTGSPTRWRFDADQLGR
;
A
#
# COMPACT_ATOMS: atom_id res chain seq x y z
N MET A 1 -14.48 -1.02 8.76
CA MET A 1 -13.58 -2.19 8.72
C MET A 1 -13.09 -2.46 10.12
N GLN A 2 -12.93 -3.72 10.51
CA GLN A 2 -12.42 -4.09 11.82
C GLN A 2 -10.91 -3.80 11.89
N SER A 3 -10.44 -3.21 12.97
CA SER A 3 -9.04 -2.79 13.12
C SER A 3 -8.08 -3.98 13.02
N PRO A 4 -6.92 -3.83 12.35
CA PRO A 4 -5.97 -4.93 12.21
C PRO A 4 -5.28 -5.26 13.54
N ARG A 5 -4.79 -6.49 13.69
CA ARG A 5 -4.07 -6.93 14.89
C ARG A 5 -2.63 -6.42 14.87
N ALA A 6 -2.27 -5.58 15.84
CA ALA A 6 -0.92 -5.05 16.01
C ALA A 6 0.00 -6.03 16.76
N SER A 7 1.30 -6.00 16.42
CA SER A 7 2.36 -6.81 17.04
C SER A 7 3.74 -6.26 16.64
N ARG A 8 4.83 -6.67 17.29
CA ARG A 8 6.17 -6.35 16.79
C ARG A 8 6.45 -7.05 15.45
N PRO A 9 7.21 -6.42 14.53
CA PRO A 9 7.77 -7.12 13.38
C PRO A 9 8.84 -8.13 13.82
N PHE A 10 9.10 -9.13 12.97
CA PHE A 10 10.18 -10.08 13.22
C PHE A 10 11.51 -9.47 12.71
N MET A 11 12.27 -8.86 13.61
CA MET A 11 13.54 -8.17 13.32
C MET A 11 14.61 -8.56 14.35
N PRO A 12 15.04 -9.84 14.40
CA PRO A 12 16.07 -10.27 15.33
C PRO A 12 17.37 -9.51 15.09
N GLY A 13 18.09 -9.18 16.17
CA GLY A 13 19.37 -8.46 16.11
C GLY A 13 19.26 -6.93 16.03
N TYR A 14 18.06 -6.37 15.86
CA TYR A 14 17.84 -4.92 15.81
C TYR A 14 17.60 -4.27 17.19
N GLY A 15 17.62 -5.05 18.29
CA GLY A 15 17.41 -4.53 19.64
C GLY A 15 15.99 -4.06 19.95
N ILE A 16 14.99 -4.55 19.20
CA ILE A 16 13.58 -4.19 19.37
C ILE A 16 13.08 -4.66 20.74
N LEU A 17 12.45 -3.73 21.48
CA LEU A 17 11.88 -3.98 22.80
C LEU A 17 10.53 -4.74 22.70
N GLY A 18 10.06 -5.26 23.83
CA GLY A 18 8.74 -5.88 23.95
C GLY A 18 7.60 -4.96 23.48
N PRO A 19 6.43 -5.51 23.11
CA PRO A 19 5.30 -4.73 22.59
C PRO A 19 4.72 -3.72 23.61
N ASP A 20 4.91 -3.98 24.91
CA ASP A 20 4.47 -3.12 26.01
C ASP A 20 5.65 -2.33 26.65
N GLU A 21 6.83 -2.36 26.01
CA GLU A 21 8.04 -1.66 26.42
C GLU A 21 8.38 -0.51 25.45
N GLY A 22 9.24 0.41 25.86
CA GLY A 22 9.56 1.60 25.05
C GLY A 22 8.34 2.53 24.92
N SER A 23 8.07 3.03 23.71
CA SER A 23 6.82 3.74 23.40
C SER A 23 5.63 2.83 23.10
N GLY A 24 5.86 1.51 23.02
CA GLY A 24 4.85 0.51 22.69
C GLY A 24 4.60 0.34 21.20
N LEU A 25 3.42 -0.18 20.84
CA LEU A 25 3.02 -0.35 19.44
C LEU A 25 2.36 0.93 18.92
N LEU A 26 2.82 1.42 17.77
CA LEU A 26 2.12 2.44 16.98
C LEU A 26 0.63 2.05 16.76
N PRO A 27 -0.32 3.00 16.90
CA PRO A 27 -1.73 2.75 16.58
C PRO A 27 -1.92 2.63 15.06
N TRP A 28 -2.96 1.92 14.61
CA TRP A 28 -3.24 1.78 13.17
C TRP A 28 -3.48 3.14 12.48
N THR A 29 -4.08 4.10 13.18
CA THR A 29 -4.30 5.46 12.69
C THR A 29 -3.00 6.15 12.29
N TRP A 30 -1.88 5.86 12.97
CA TRP A 30 -0.56 6.37 12.58
C TRP A 30 -0.20 5.93 11.17
N ALA A 31 -0.40 4.64 10.84
CA ALA A 31 -0.11 4.14 9.50
C ALA A 31 -1.08 4.72 8.46
N GLU A 32 -2.36 4.86 8.78
CA GLU A 32 -3.35 5.47 7.86
C GLU A 32 -3.04 6.92 7.55
N GLU A 33 -2.62 7.71 8.55
CA GLU A 33 -2.22 9.10 8.37
C GLU A 33 -1.01 9.22 7.43
N HIS A 34 0.02 8.39 7.64
CA HIS A 34 1.21 8.37 6.79
C HIS A 34 0.89 7.89 5.36
N LEU A 35 0.05 6.85 5.23
CA LEU A 35 -0.42 6.37 3.94
C LEU A 35 -1.23 7.42 3.20
N ALA A 36 -2.11 8.15 3.88
CA ALA A 36 -2.91 9.21 3.26
C ALA A 36 -2.05 10.42 2.84
N ALA A 37 -1.11 10.82 3.70
CA ALA A 37 -0.26 12.00 3.52
C ALA A 37 0.86 11.81 2.49
N ALA A 38 1.38 10.58 2.31
CA ALA A 38 2.46 10.30 1.37
C ALA A 38 2.14 10.81 -0.04
N ARG A 39 3.09 11.51 -0.68
CA ARG A 39 2.85 12.12 -2.00
C ARG A 39 3.00 11.08 -3.10
N ASP A 40 4.04 10.28 -3.01
CA ASP A 40 4.40 9.22 -3.93
C ASP A 40 4.59 7.89 -3.19
N TYR A 41 4.53 6.78 -3.93
CA TYR A 41 4.72 5.44 -3.39
C TYR A 41 5.65 4.64 -4.30
N TRP A 42 6.33 3.66 -3.73
CA TRP A 42 7.18 2.71 -4.47
C TRP A 42 6.53 1.33 -4.46
N VAL A 43 6.18 0.81 -5.63
CA VAL A 43 5.59 -0.53 -5.77
C VAL A 43 6.63 -1.53 -6.24
N ALA A 44 6.83 -2.58 -5.46
CA ALA A 44 7.57 -3.79 -5.80
C ALA A 44 6.61 -4.86 -6.33
N SER A 45 6.92 -5.38 -7.52
CA SER A 45 6.22 -6.48 -8.20
C SER A 45 7.23 -7.53 -8.65
N VAL A 46 6.79 -8.69 -9.10
CA VAL A 46 7.68 -9.81 -9.46
C VAL A 46 7.66 -10.08 -10.96
N TRP A 47 8.84 -10.10 -11.59
CA TRP A 47 9.00 -10.53 -12.99
C TRP A 47 8.61 -12.01 -13.15
N PRO A 48 8.26 -12.45 -14.38
CA PRO A 48 7.94 -13.86 -14.62
C PRO A 48 9.04 -14.85 -14.22
N ASP A 49 10.31 -14.40 -14.25
CA ASP A 49 11.50 -15.17 -13.84
C ASP A 49 11.83 -15.05 -12.34
N GLY A 50 10.97 -14.40 -11.55
CA GLY A 50 11.13 -14.26 -10.11
C GLY A 50 11.91 -13.01 -9.66
N ARG A 51 12.50 -12.23 -10.58
CA ARG A 51 13.24 -11.02 -10.19
C ARG A 51 12.31 -9.93 -9.61
N PRO A 52 12.77 -9.15 -8.62
CA PRO A 52 12.00 -8.00 -8.15
C PRO A 52 11.99 -6.88 -9.20
N HIS A 53 10.90 -6.12 -9.24
CA HIS A 53 10.70 -4.94 -10.07
C HIS A 53 10.07 -3.82 -9.24
N VAL A 54 10.83 -2.78 -8.97
CA VAL A 54 10.41 -1.63 -8.16
C VAL A 54 10.28 -0.40 -9.05
N MET A 55 9.18 0.34 -8.92
CA MET A 55 8.94 1.58 -9.65
C MET A 55 8.08 2.54 -8.80
N PRO A 56 8.27 3.88 -8.92
CA PRO A 56 7.41 4.84 -8.27
C PRO A 56 6.02 4.91 -8.95
N VAL A 57 5.00 5.28 -8.18
CA VAL A 57 3.63 5.54 -8.62
C VAL A 57 3.01 6.68 -7.81
N TRP A 58 2.10 7.43 -8.44
CA TRP A 58 1.09 8.20 -7.73
C TRP A 58 0.02 7.23 -7.21
N GLY A 59 -0.50 7.49 -6.03
CA GLY A 59 -1.50 6.65 -5.41
C GLY A 59 -2.33 7.38 -4.35
N VAL A 60 -3.43 6.74 -3.97
CA VAL A 60 -4.31 7.22 -2.91
C VAL A 60 -4.57 6.09 -1.92
N TRP A 61 -4.56 6.41 -0.64
CA TRP A 61 -5.14 5.55 0.38
C TRP A 61 -6.64 5.82 0.41
N LEU A 62 -7.46 4.83 0.04
CA LEU A 62 -8.91 4.97 -0.11
C LEU A 62 -9.58 3.68 0.34
N ASP A 63 -10.55 3.81 1.24
CA ASP A 63 -11.35 2.71 1.78
C ASP A 63 -10.49 1.53 2.28
N GLY A 64 -9.45 1.83 3.05
CA GLY A 64 -8.58 0.82 3.68
C GLY A 64 -7.65 0.09 2.71
N SER A 65 -7.50 0.58 1.48
CA SER A 65 -6.60 0.01 0.47
C SER A 65 -5.77 1.08 -0.21
N LEU A 66 -4.63 0.67 -0.75
CA LEU A 66 -3.84 1.55 -1.61
C LEU A 66 -4.29 1.39 -3.07
N TRP A 67 -4.57 2.49 -3.73
CA TRP A 67 -4.95 2.51 -5.14
C TRP A 67 -3.94 3.27 -5.98
N PHE A 68 -3.67 2.76 -7.16
CA PHE A 68 -2.91 3.47 -8.19
C PHE A 68 -3.37 3.05 -9.58
N SER A 69 -2.94 3.80 -10.60
CA SER A 69 -3.18 3.43 -12.00
C SER A 69 -1.87 3.26 -12.75
N SER A 70 -1.91 2.48 -13.84
CA SER A 70 -0.76 2.33 -14.71
C SER A 70 -1.20 1.92 -16.11
N SER A 71 -0.43 2.29 -17.13
CA SER A 71 -0.67 1.77 -18.48
C SER A 71 -0.78 0.24 -18.44
N ARG A 72 -1.80 -0.30 -19.10
CA ARG A 72 -2.13 -1.73 -19.09
C ARG A 72 -1.00 -2.62 -19.62
N ARG A 73 -0.13 -2.05 -20.46
CA ARG A 73 1.05 -2.70 -21.06
C ARG A 73 2.33 -2.51 -20.25
N SER A 74 2.29 -1.76 -19.15
CA SER A 74 3.47 -1.55 -18.31
C SER A 74 3.95 -2.85 -17.67
N ARG A 75 5.25 -2.90 -17.35
CA ARG A 75 5.85 -4.06 -16.68
C ARG A 75 5.14 -4.39 -15.36
N LYS A 76 4.87 -3.39 -14.51
CA LYS A 76 4.20 -3.58 -13.22
C LYS A 76 2.77 -4.11 -13.38
N ALA A 77 1.98 -3.56 -14.32
CA ALA A 77 0.61 -4.05 -14.55
C ALA A 77 0.61 -5.49 -15.10
N SER A 78 1.57 -5.82 -15.98
CA SER A 78 1.75 -7.19 -16.46
C SER A 78 2.17 -8.14 -15.34
N ASN A 79 3.09 -7.73 -14.47
CA ASN A 79 3.54 -8.53 -13.33
C ASN A 79 2.38 -8.80 -12.37
N LEU A 80 1.65 -7.76 -11.96
CA LEU A 80 0.55 -7.87 -10.99
C LEU A 80 -0.66 -8.66 -11.51
N ARG A 81 -0.88 -8.68 -12.82
CA ARG A 81 -1.89 -9.56 -13.44
C ARG A 81 -1.51 -11.04 -13.35
N ARG A 82 -0.21 -11.35 -13.41
CA ARG A 82 0.31 -12.73 -13.32
C ARG A 82 0.46 -13.18 -11.88
N ASP A 83 0.98 -12.31 -11.02
CA ASP A 83 1.23 -12.55 -9.61
C ASP A 83 0.75 -11.33 -8.82
N PRO A 84 -0.40 -11.42 -8.12
CA PRO A 84 -0.98 -10.29 -7.41
C PRO A 84 -0.18 -9.86 -6.18
N ARG A 85 0.80 -10.65 -5.72
CA ARG A 85 1.60 -10.30 -4.54
C ARG A 85 2.49 -9.11 -4.83
N CYS A 86 2.42 -8.09 -3.99
CA CYS A 86 3.26 -6.90 -4.10
C CYS A 86 3.55 -6.28 -2.75
N VAL A 87 4.59 -5.44 -2.74
CA VAL A 87 4.89 -4.56 -1.62
C VAL A 87 4.76 -3.12 -2.11
N VAL A 88 4.13 -2.26 -1.33
CA VAL A 88 4.09 -0.82 -1.59
C VAL A 88 4.58 -0.07 -0.36
N THR A 89 5.52 0.85 -0.52
CA THR A 89 5.99 1.71 0.56
C THR A 89 5.76 3.18 0.23
N THR A 90 5.54 3.98 1.27
CA THR A 90 5.56 5.44 1.19
C THR A 90 6.95 5.97 0.77
N ASP A 91 7.00 7.22 0.34
CA ASP A 91 8.20 7.93 -0.12
C ASP A 91 9.08 8.48 1.00
N ASN A 92 8.54 8.66 2.22
CA ASN A 92 9.31 9.06 3.39
C ASN A 92 10.02 7.86 4.04
N ALA A 93 11.35 7.81 3.92
CA ALA A 93 12.17 6.75 4.52
C ALA A 93 12.44 6.93 6.02
N ILE A 94 12.13 8.10 6.61
CA ILE A 94 12.26 8.36 8.05
C ILE A 94 11.11 7.70 8.83
N GLU A 95 9.90 7.76 8.26
CA GLU A 95 8.69 7.17 8.82
C GLU A 95 7.97 6.29 7.77
N PRO A 96 8.62 5.21 7.27
CA PRO A 96 8.05 4.43 6.20
C PRO A 96 6.87 3.61 6.69
N VAL A 97 5.80 3.60 5.88
CA VAL A 97 4.75 2.59 5.96
C VAL A 97 4.88 1.64 4.78
N VAL A 98 5.11 0.37 5.08
CA VAL A 98 5.32 -0.69 4.09
C VAL A 98 4.11 -1.63 4.10
N VAL A 99 3.33 -1.60 3.03
CA VAL A 99 2.16 -2.47 2.81
C VAL A 99 2.59 -3.70 2.01
N GLU A 100 2.57 -4.87 2.62
CA GLU A 100 2.57 -6.13 1.90
C GLU A 100 1.12 -6.53 1.60
N GLY A 101 0.79 -6.73 0.33
CA GLY A 101 -0.60 -6.86 -0.08
C GLY A 101 -0.82 -7.65 -1.35
N MET A 102 -2.10 -7.74 -1.69
CA MET A 102 -2.62 -8.42 -2.87
C MET A 102 -3.26 -7.40 -3.81
N ALA A 103 -2.70 -7.26 -5.01
CA ALA A 103 -3.23 -6.42 -6.06
C ALA A 103 -4.42 -7.08 -6.75
N SER A 104 -5.45 -6.28 -7.02
CA SER A 104 -6.59 -6.63 -7.86
C SER A 104 -6.77 -5.56 -8.94
N LEU A 105 -7.15 -5.98 -10.15
CA LEU A 105 -7.54 -5.06 -11.22
C LEU A 105 -9.00 -4.67 -11.02
N VAL A 106 -9.25 -3.37 -10.96
CA VAL A 106 -10.60 -2.84 -10.80
C VAL A 106 -11.12 -2.36 -12.15
N THR A 107 -12.25 -2.92 -12.57
CA THR A 107 -12.94 -2.58 -13.83
C THR A 107 -14.34 -2.00 -13.59
N VAL A 108 -14.81 -1.99 -12.34
CA VAL A 108 -16.13 -1.46 -11.96
C VAL A 108 -16.09 0.06 -12.05
N ARG A 109 -16.94 0.64 -12.92
CA ARG A 109 -16.92 2.07 -13.22
C ARG A 109 -17.10 2.96 -11.98
N ALA A 110 -18.02 2.60 -11.08
CA ALA A 110 -18.27 3.38 -9.86
C ALA A 110 -17.02 3.47 -8.97
N GLU A 111 -16.34 2.35 -8.75
CA GLU A 111 -15.10 2.30 -7.97
C GLU A 111 -13.97 3.10 -8.65
N ILE A 112 -13.84 3.01 -9.98
CA ILE A 112 -12.86 3.80 -10.74
C ILE A 112 -13.16 5.29 -10.61
N THR A 113 -14.43 5.71 -10.66
CA THR A 113 -14.82 7.11 -10.44
C THR A 113 -14.40 7.58 -9.04
N SER A 114 -14.66 6.81 -7.98
CA SER A 114 -14.25 7.18 -6.62
C SER A 114 -12.73 7.34 -6.50
N PHE A 115 -11.95 6.42 -7.10
CA PHE A 115 -10.50 6.53 -7.17
C PHE A 115 -10.03 7.77 -7.97
N LEU A 116 -10.68 8.08 -9.09
CA LEU A 116 -10.38 9.24 -9.91
C LEU A 116 -10.61 10.55 -9.15
N ASP A 117 -11.74 10.67 -8.45
CA ASP A 117 -12.09 11.85 -7.66
C ASP A 117 -11.07 12.07 -6.53
N ALA A 118 -10.70 10.99 -5.82
CA ALA A 118 -9.65 11.03 -4.80
C ALA A 118 -8.29 11.43 -5.39
N THR A 119 -7.94 10.91 -6.56
CA THR A 119 -6.69 11.24 -7.28
C THR A 119 -6.66 12.70 -7.68
N ASN A 120 -7.73 13.20 -8.30
CA ASN A 120 -7.84 14.60 -8.71
C ASN A 120 -7.78 15.55 -7.52
N SER A 121 -8.45 15.20 -6.41
CA SER A 121 -8.39 15.97 -5.17
C SER A 121 -6.97 16.00 -4.58
N LYS A 122 -6.33 14.83 -4.41
CA LYS A 122 -4.98 14.72 -3.81
C LYS A 122 -3.92 15.43 -4.62
N TYR A 123 -4.01 15.39 -5.95
CA TYR A 123 -2.97 15.87 -6.85
C TYR A 123 -3.29 17.19 -7.56
N ALA A 124 -4.44 17.80 -7.24
CA ALA A 124 -4.94 19.01 -7.88
C ALA A 124 -4.97 18.90 -9.42
N THR A 125 -5.44 17.75 -9.92
CA THR A 125 -5.58 17.47 -11.36
C THR A 125 -7.06 17.50 -11.79
N GLY A 126 -7.29 17.47 -13.10
CA GLY A 126 -8.63 17.44 -13.70
C GLY A 126 -8.79 16.31 -14.72
N TYR A 127 -8.30 15.11 -14.39
CA TYR A 127 -8.41 13.95 -15.28
C TYR A 127 -9.86 13.50 -15.41
N GLY A 128 -10.29 13.19 -16.64
CA GLY A 128 -11.57 12.56 -16.92
C GLY A 128 -11.50 11.04 -16.81
N ILE A 129 -12.66 10.39 -16.73
CA ILE A 129 -12.78 8.93 -16.57
C ILE A 129 -12.07 8.13 -17.68
N ASP A 130 -12.00 8.68 -18.89
CA ASP A 130 -11.34 8.05 -20.04
C ASP A 130 -9.83 7.85 -19.83
N PHE A 131 -9.20 8.64 -18.94
CA PHE A 131 -7.80 8.42 -18.54
C PHE A 131 -7.59 7.03 -17.91
N LEU A 132 -8.63 6.50 -17.27
CA LEU A 132 -8.65 5.22 -16.58
C LEU A 132 -9.41 4.15 -17.35
N ASP A 133 -9.63 4.32 -18.67
CA ASP A 133 -10.27 3.31 -19.52
C ASP A 133 -9.56 1.94 -19.36
N PRO A 134 -10.25 0.90 -18.85
CA PRO A 134 -9.68 -0.43 -18.66
C PRO A 134 -9.13 -1.10 -19.94
N ALA A 135 -9.49 -0.61 -21.14
CA ALA A 135 -8.92 -1.10 -22.39
C ALA A 135 -7.41 -0.78 -22.52
N VAL A 136 -6.97 0.34 -21.96
CA VAL A 136 -5.61 0.89 -22.10
C VAL A 136 -4.89 1.17 -20.78
N ASN A 137 -5.63 1.32 -19.68
CA ASN A 137 -5.15 1.52 -18.33
C ASN A 137 -5.46 0.31 -17.44
N SER A 138 -4.81 0.24 -16.29
CA SER A 138 -5.07 -0.71 -15.21
C SER A 138 -5.17 0.08 -13.92
N THR A 139 -6.41 0.29 -13.45
CA THR A 139 -6.69 0.72 -12.09
C THR A 139 -6.47 -0.47 -11.16
N ILE A 140 -5.58 -0.30 -10.19
CA ILE A 140 -5.11 -1.37 -9.32
C ILE A 140 -5.41 -0.99 -7.88
N ARG A 141 -6.11 -1.87 -7.17
CA ARG A 141 -6.30 -1.81 -5.71
C ARG A 141 -5.42 -2.85 -5.04
N VAL A 142 -4.60 -2.43 -4.10
CA VAL A 142 -3.76 -3.29 -3.25
C VAL A 142 -4.42 -3.40 -1.88
N HIS A 143 -4.92 -4.59 -1.60
CA HIS A 143 -5.47 -4.92 -0.29
C HIS A 143 -4.34 -5.31 0.66
N PRO A 144 -4.24 -4.68 1.85
CA PRO A 144 -3.22 -5.04 2.82
C PRO A 144 -3.41 -6.46 3.36
N VAL A 145 -2.32 -7.22 3.41
CA VAL A 145 -2.23 -8.50 4.15
C VAL A 145 -1.53 -8.26 5.47
N GLN A 146 -0.41 -7.53 5.41
CA GLN A 146 0.26 -7.00 6.58
C GLN A 146 0.93 -5.66 6.26
N VAL A 147 1.05 -4.82 7.27
CA VAL A 147 1.63 -3.49 7.15
C VAL A 147 2.68 -3.32 8.22
N PHE A 148 3.78 -2.66 7.88
CA PHE A 148 4.86 -2.32 8.79
C PHE A 148 4.96 -0.81 8.91
N GLY A 149 5.13 -0.32 10.13
CA GLY A 149 5.42 1.07 10.43
C GLY A 149 6.72 1.14 11.22
N LEU A 150 7.63 1.98 10.78
CA LEU A 150 8.89 2.26 11.45
C LEU A 150 8.97 3.78 11.67
N ASP A 151 9.33 4.23 12.86
CA ASP A 151 9.72 5.62 13.12
C ASP A 151 11.22 5.62 13.45
N GLU A 152 12.04 6.25 12.61
CA GLU A 152 13.48 6.35 12.83
C GLU A 152 13.83 6.92 14.22
N ARG A 153 13.04 7.88 14.71
CA ARG A 153 13.30 8.58 15.98
C ARG A 153 13.08 7.67 17.19
N ASP A 154 12.35 6.58 17.01
CA ASP A 154 12.09 5.57 18.04
C ASP A 154 12.16 4.16 17.45
N PHE A 155 13.24 3.88 16.74
CA PHE A 155 13.38 2.64 16.00
C PHE A 155 13.42 1.38 16.89
N THR A 156 13.83 1.46 18.15
CA THR A 156 13.85 0.29 19.06
C THR A 156 12.52 0.10 19.79
N GLY A 157 11.78 1.18 20.05
CA GLY A 157 10.59 1.18 20.89
C GLY A 157 9.27 1.19 20.14
N SER A 158 9.24 1.63 18.88
CA SER A 158 8.00 1.84 18.13
C SER A 158 7.69 0.86 16.97
N PRO A 159 8.60 0.03 16.41
CA PRO A 159 8.27 -0.77 15.24
C PRO A 159 7.03 -1.63 15.43
N THR A 160 6.10 -1.49 14.51
CA THR A 160 4.81 -2.18 14.56
C THR A 160 4.54 -2.87 13.24
N ARG A 161 3.98 -4.06 13.36
CA ARG A 161 3.35 -4.82 12.27
C ARG A 161 1.88 -5.00 12.57
N TRP A 162 1.03 -4.58 11.64
CA TRP A 162 -0.40 -4.86 11.62
C TRP A 162 -0.70 -6.01 10.67
N ARG A 163 -1.57 -6.94 11.07
CA ARG A 163 -2.04 -8.05 10.22
C ARG A 163 -3.55 -7.97 10.03
N PHE A 164 -3.98 -8.23 8.80
CA PHE A 164 -5.38 -8.27 8.39
C PHE A 164 -5.81 -9.73 8.25
N ASP A 165 -6.98 -10.08 8.75
CA ASP A 165 -7.46 -11.46 8.72
C ASP A 165 -7.96 -11.81 7.31
N ALA A 166 -7.76 -13.05 6.85
CA ALA A 166 -8.04 -13.47 5.48
C ALA A 166 -9.52 -13.32 5.06
N ASP A 167 -10.44 -13.37 6.03
CA ASP A 167 -11.89 -13.16 5.80
C ASP A 167 -12.23 -11.69 5.46
N GLN A 168 -11.28 -10.76 5.63
CA GLN A 168 -11.43 -9.35 5.29
C GLN A 168 -11.04 -9.02 3.84
N LEU A 169 -10.42 -9.97 3.11
CA LEU A 169 -9.86 -9.74 1.78
C LEU A 169 -10.86 -9.93 0.62
N GLY A 170 -12.10 -10.36 0.91
CA GLY A 170 -13.14 -10.58 -0.10
C GLY A 170 -12.81 -11.75 -1.03
N ARG A 171 -13.65 -12.78 -1.02
CA ARG A 171 -13.68 -13.76 -2.12
C ARG A 171 -14.33 -13.15 -3.35
#